data_AF-A0A973QR91-F1
#
_entry.id   AF-A0A973QR91-F1
#
_cell.length_a   1.000
_cell.length_b   1.000
_cell.length_c   1.000
_cell.angle_alpha   90.00
_cell.angle_beta   90.00
_cell.angle_gamma   90.00
#
_symmetry.space_group_name_H-M   'P 1'
#
loop_
_entity.id
_entity.type
_entity.pdbx_description
1 polymer ?
#
loop_
_entity_poly.entity_id
_entity_poly.type
_entity_poly.pdbx_seq_one_letter_code
_entity_poly.pdbx_strand_id
1 'polypeptide(L)'
;MHSRTPTRTRALVAAPAAGILAMGGLVAAGTAAEDGREHSARPIPVSDAAQLKDALAAARPGDTIELADGTYRGGFEITASGTSDSRITLTGSPKAVLTASDGYGFGLHLDGASYWTVRGITVNGGRQGIMIERAESVTVDSVTVQGGA
;
A
#
# COMPACT_ATOMS: atom_id res chain seq x y z
N MET A 1 5.99 0.07 -59.38
CA MET A 1 6.65 -0.84 -60.34
C MET A 1 7.84 -0.13 -60.95
N HIS A 2 9.04 -0.72 -60.90
CA HIS A 2 10.27 -0.27 -61.60
C HIS A 2 10.87 1.08 -61.14
N SER A 3 12.19 1.34 -61.20
CA SER A 3 13.33 0.42 -61.36
C SER A 3 14.67 1.05 -60.96
N ARG A 4 15.52 0.25 -60.28
CA ARG A 4 16.97 0.02 -60.51
C ARG A 4 17.99 1.18 -60.44
N THR A 5 19.00 0.93 -59.60
CA THR A 5 20.33 1.55 -59.49
C THR A 5 21.17 1.53 -60.79
N PRO A 6 22.06 2.52 -60.95
CA PRO A 6 23.46 2.29 -61.37
C PRO A 6 24.47 2.73 -60.27
N THR A 7 25.61 2.06 -60.00
CA THR A 7 26.88 2.01 -60.80
C THR A 7 27.58 3.38 -60.79
N ARG A 8 28.85 3.62 -60.40
CA ARG A 8 30.17 2.89 -60.35
C ARG A 8 31.06 3.62 -59.25
N THR A 9 32.33 3.39 -58.85
CA THR A 9 33.57 2.71 -59.32
C THR A 9 34.53 2.38 -58.12
N ARG A 10 35.59 1.59 -58.38
CA ARG A 10 36.92 1.40 -57.71
C ARG A 10 37.69 2.71 -57.33
N ALA A 11 38.77 2.75 -56.52
CA ALA A 11 39.47 1.78 -55.65
C ALA A 11 40.55 2.44 -54.73
N LEU A 12 41.05 1.66 -53.75
CA LEU A 12 42.31 1.72 -52.95
C LEU A 12 43.15 3.02 -52.85
N VAL A 13 43.44 3.41 -51.60
CA VAL A 13 44.75 3.94 -51.13
C VAL A 13 45.11 3.18 -49.82
N ALA A 14 46.40 3.09 -49.47
CA ALA A 14 46.91 2.18 -48.43
C ALA A 14 47.10 2.82 -47.03
N ALA A 15 47.22 1.95 -46.02
CA ALA A 15 47.64 2.24 -44.63
C ALA A 15 49.19 2.39 -44.52
N PRO A 16 49.84 2.63 -43.36
CA PRO A 16 49.39 2.55 -41.95
C PRO A 16 49.52 3.94 -41.21
N ALA A 17 49.56 4.12 -39.88
CA ALA A 17 49.74 3.22 -38.74
C ALA A 17 49.20 3.79 -37.39
N ALA A 18 49.19 2.93 -36.36
CA ALA A 18 49.39 3.21 -34.92
C ALA A 18 48.60 4.35 -34.23
N GLY A 19 47.55 3.97 -33.50
CA GLY A 19 46.93 4.78 -32.45
C GLY A 19 46.10 3.89 -31.51
N ILE A 20 46.71 3.36 -30.46
CA ILE A 20 46.04 2.42 -29.53
C ILE A 20 45.43 3.20 -28.36
N LEU A 21 44.09 3.12 -28.24
CA LEU A 21 43.38 3.30 -26.97
C LEU A 21 42.36 2.16 -26.81
N ALA A 22 41.94 1.92 -25.56
CA ALA A 22 41.57 0.59 -25.10
C ALA A 22 40.16 0.09 -25.47
N MET A 23 39.99 -1.22 -25.29
CA MET A 23 38.79 -2.03 -25.53
C MET A 23 37.57 -1.65 -24.67
N GLY A 24 36.39 -2.04 -25.15
CA GLY A 24 35.23 -2.37 -24.31
C GLY A 24 34.19 -1.26 -24.17
N GLY A 25 32.90 -1.57 -24.02
CA GLY A 25 32.28 -2.89 -24.02
C GLY A 25 30.80 -2.80 -23.67
N LEU A 26 29.99 -3.76 -24.13
CA LEU A 26 28.56 -3.80 -23.79
C LEU A 26 28.36 -4.13 -22.31
N VAL A 27 27.75 -3.21 -21.56
CA VAL A 27 27.17 -3.43 -20.23
C VAL A 27 25.75 -2.85 -20.31
N ALA A 28 24.70 -3.65 -20.51
CA ALA A 28 24.12 -4.65 -19.59
C ALA A 28 23.25 -4.01 -18.49
N ALA A 29 22.16 -4.69 -18.12
CA ALA A 29 20.99 -4.08 -17.51
C ALA A 29 21.24 -3.45 -16.12
N GLY A 30 20.79 -2.20 -15.96
CA GLY A 30 20.43 -1.62 -14.67
C GLY A 30 18.91 -1.64 -14.50
N THR A 31 18.34 -2.79 -14.15
CA THR A 31 16.97 -2.81 -13.62
C THR A 31 16.97 -2.05 -12.31
N ALA A 32 16.16 -1.00 -12.22
CA ALA A 32 15.77 -0.41 -10.94
C ALA A 32 14.85 -1.40 -10.22
N ALA A 33 15.44 -2.49 -9.71
CA ALA A 33 14.87 -3.21 -8.59
C ALA A 33 14.97 -2.26 -7.40
N GLU A 34 13.89 -1.51 -7.16
CA GLU A 34 13.72 -0.71 -5.95
C GLU A 34 13.53 -1.66 -4.76
N ASP A 35 14.67 -2.23 -4.35
CA ASP A 35 15.00 -2.58 -2.99
C ASP A 35 13.84 -3.19 -2.19
N GLY A 36 13.50 -4.43 -2.52
CA GLY A 36 12.60 -5.29 -1.75
C GLY A 36 13.16 -5.68 -0.38
N ARG A 37 13.75 -4.73 0.36
CA ARG A 37 13.80 -4.81 1.82
C ARG A 37 12.34 -4.75 2.27
N GLU A 38 11.87 -5.81 2.91
CA GLU A 38 10.61 -5.74 3.66
C GLU A 38 10.71 -4.55 4.61
N HIS A 39 9.94 -3.51 4.33
CA HIS A 39 9.94 -2.33 5.17
C HIS A 39 9.26 -2.74 6.47
N SER A 40 10.07 -3.13 7.45
CA SER A 40 9.70 -3.26 8.86
C SER A 40 9.39 -1.86 9.40
N ALA A 41 8.34 -1.26 8.85
CA ALA A 41 7.75 -0.02 9.29
C ALA A 41 7.50 -0.16 10.78
N ARG A 42 7.99 0.79 11.57
CA ARG A 42 7.57 0.85 12.97
C ARG A 42 6.06 1.08 12.96
N PRO A 43 5.25 0.27 13.66
CA PRO A 43 3.82 0.51 13.74
C PRO A 43 3.55 1.94 14.18
N ILE A 44 2.51 2.54 13.60
CA ILE A 44 2.01 3.87 13.93
C ILE A 44 1.22 3.72 15.24
N PRO A 45 1.74 4.19 16.40
CA PRO A 45 1.09 3.96 17.67
C PRO A 45 -0.07 4.94 17.84
N VAL A 46 -1.25 4.43 18.17
CA VAL A 46 -2.49 5.21 18.28
C VAL A 46 -3.16 4.93 19.61
N SER A 47 -3.36 5.98 20.42
CA SER A 47 -3.88 5.89 21.80
C SER A 47 -5.21 6.62 22.01
N ASP A 48 -5.69 7.39 21.02
CA ASP A 48 -6.98 8.09 21.10
C ASP A 48 -7.74 8.15 19.76
N ALA A 49 -8.98 8.62 19.81
CA ALA A 49 -9.91 8.66 18.68
C ALA A 49 -9.66 9.77 17.64
N ALA A 50 -8.86 10.80 17.96
CA ALA A 50 -8.39 11.77 16.98
C ALA A 50 -7.19 11.19 16.22
N GLN A 51 -6.19 10.69 16.94
CA GLN A 51 -5.04 9.97 16.38
C GLN A 51 -5.47 8.84 15.43
N LEU A 52 -6.52 8.08 15.77
CA LEU A 52 -7.04 7.04 14.89
C LEU A 52 -7.61 7.59 13.57
N LYS A 53 -8.31 8.72 13.60
CA LYS A 53 -8.85 9.35 12.37
C LYS A 53 -7.74 9.90 11.49
N ASP A 54 -6.76 10.58 12.08
CA ASP A 54 -5.59 11.10 11.37
C ASP A 54 -4.77 9.95 10.75
N ALA A 55 -4.54 8.86 11.50
CA ALA A 55 -3.82 7.68 11.02
C ALA A 55 -4.56 6.98 9.86
N LEU A 56 -5.88 6.78 9.95
CA LEU A 56 -6.67 6.17 8.87
C LEU A 56 -6.73 7.05 7.61
N ALA A 57 -6.77 8.38 7.77
CA ALA A 57 -6.76 9.33 6.66
C ALA A 57 -5.38 9.48 6.00
N ALA A 58 -4.29 9.27 6.74
CA ALA A 58 -2.91 9.37 6.25
C ALA A 58 -2.33 8.05 5.70
N ALA A 59 -3.03 6.92 5.92
CA ALA A 59 -2.55 5.56 5.71
C ALA A 59 -2.12 5.25 4.26
N ARG A 60 -1.06 4.44 4.13
CA ARG A 60 -0.42 4.07 2.87
C ARG A 60 -0.20 2.56 2.77
N PRO A 61 -0.05 1.99 1.56
CA PRO A 61 0.30 0.58 1.37
C PRO A 61 1.50 0.16 2.23
N GLY A 62 1.32 -0.88 3.06
CA GLY A 62 2.32 -1.39 3.99
C GLY A 62 2.27 -0.80 5.42
N ASP A 63 1.51 0.27 5.66
CA ASP A 63 1.39 0.83 7.03
C ASP A 63 0.70 -0.15 7.98
N THR A 64 1.18 -0.17 9.24
CA THR A 64 0.52 -0.85 10.36
C THR A 64 0.15 0.17 11.42
N ILE A 65 -1.14 0.35 11.67
CA ILE A 65 -1.70 1.20 12.72
C ILE A 65 -1.96 0.30 13.94
N GLU A 66 -1.29 0.58 15.05
CA GLU A 66 -1.34 -0.22 16.28
C GLU A 66 -2.10 0.54 17.37
N LEU A 67 -3.26 0.01 17.75
CA LEU A 67 -4.10 0.55 18.81
C LEU A 67 -3.64 0.07 20.19
N ALA A 68 -3.46 1.02 21.10
CA ALA A 68 -3.37 0.74 22.53
C ALA A 68 -4.70 0.21 23.11
N ASP A 69 -4.64 -0.43 24.29
CA ASP A 69 -5.84 -0.76 25.08
C ASP A 69 -6.58 0.55 25.45
N GLY A 70 -7.84 0.71 25.03
CA GLY A 70 -8.57 1.98 25.20
C GLY A 70 -9.94 2.01 24.52
N THR A 71 -10.73 3.07 24.76
CA THR A 71 -12.05 3.25 24.13
C THR A 71 -12.04 4.42 23.15
N TYR A 72 -12.09 4.08 21.86
CA TYR A 72 -12.05 5.02 20.74
C TYR A 72 -13.50 5.40 20.37
N ARG A 73 -13.97 6.58 20.78
CA ARG A 73 -15.34 7.05 20.48
C ARG A 73 -15.40 7.86 19.19
N GLY A 74 -16.24 7.42 18.26
CA GLY A 74 -16.55 8.14 17.02
C GLY A 74 -17.13 7.22 15.95
N GLY A 75 -17.41 7.77 14.77
CA GLY A 75 -17.35 6.99 13.54
C GLY A 75 -15.91 6.95 13.03
N PHE A 76 -15.50 5.80 12.53
CA PHE A 76 -14.21 5.58 11.88
C PHE A 76 -14.44 5.09 10.46
N GLU A 77 -13.90 5.81 9.49
CA GLU A 77 -14.08 5.55 8.07
C GLU A 77 -12.72 5.46 7.39
N ILE A 78 -12.60 4.51 6.47
CA ILE A 78 -11.37 4.18 5.75
C ILE A 78 -11.69 4.27 4.26
N THR A 79 -10.94 5.10 3.54
CA THR A 79 -11.04 5.28 2.08
C THR A 79 -9.71 5.04 1.34
N ALA A 80 -8.58 5.06 2.06
CA ALA A 80 -7.28 4.67 1.54
C ALA A 80 -7.26 3.16 1.20
N SER A 81 -6.49 2.77 0.18
CA SER A 81 -6.29 1.36 -0.20
C SER A 81 -4.83 0.95 -0.09
N GLY A 82 -4.59 -0.30 0.30
CA GLY A 82 -3.30 -0.96 0.14
C GLY A 82 -3.11 -1.49 -1.29
N THR A 83 -2.11 -2.35 -1.46
CA THR A 83 -1.91 -3.15 -2.69
C THR A 83 -1.88 -4.65 -2.36
N SER A 84 -1.87 -5.48 -3.41
CA SER A 84 -1.66 -6.93 -3.31
C SER A 84 -0.46 -7.31 -2.45
N ASP A 85 0.65 -6.59 -2.65
CA ASP A 85 1.98 -6.85 -2.09
C ASP A 85 2.28 -5.99 -0.85
N SER A 86 1.43 -5.02 -0.53
CA SER A 86 1.59 -4.09 0.60
C SER A 86 0.22 -3.70 1.16
N ARG A 87 -0.38 -4.64 1.89
CA ARG A 87 -1.64 -4.46 2.63
C ARG A 87 -1.49 -3.41 3.72
N ILE A 88 -2.56 -2.72 4.06
CA ILE A 88 -2.61 -1.83 5.23
C ILE A 88 -3.22 -2.59 6.40
N THR A 89 -2.63 -2.47 7.59
CA THR A 89 -3.08 -3.21 8.78
C THR A 89 -3.58 -2.26 9.88
N LEU A 90 -4.79 -2.50 10.38
CA LEU A 90 -5.29 -1.96 11.65
C LEU A 90 -5.29 -3.10 12.68
N THR A 91 -4.46 -3.00 13.72
CA THR A 91 -4.26 -4.07 14.71
C THR A 91 -4.35 -3.53 16.14
N GLY A 92 -4.75 -4.38 17.08
CA GLY A 92 -4.76 -4.07 18.51
C GLY A 92 -5.06 -5.31 19.35
N SER A 93 -5.37 -5.11 20.63
CA SER A 93 -5.93 -6.17 21.49
C SER A 93 -7.47 -6.08 21.54
N PRO A 94 -8.18 -7.10 22.07
CA PRO A 94 -9.63 -7.03 22.25
C PRO A 94 -10.11 -5.91 23.19
N LYS A 95 -9.20 -5.24 23.90
CA LYS A 95 -9.50 -4.06 24.74
C LYS A 95 -9.29 -2.72 23.99
N ALA A 96 -8.83 -2.75 22.74
CA ALA A 96 -8.92 -1.61 21.84
C ALA A 96 -10.35 -1.58 21.27
N VAL A 97 -11.22 -0.80 21.90
CA VAL A 97 -12.68 -0.80 21.64
C VAL A 97 -13.07 0.42 20.82
N LEU A 98 -13.32 0.23 19.52
CA LEU A 98 -14.00 1.22 18.68
C LEU A 98 -15.48 1.26 19.10
N THR A 99 -15.93 2.39 19.63
CA THR A 99 -17.32 2.59 20.05
C THR A 99 -17.97 3.63 19.16
N ALA A 100 -18.98 3.19 18.39
CA ALA A 100 -19.77 4.08 17.55
C ALA A 100 -20.39 5.20 18.41
N SER A 101 -20.34 6.44 17.92
CA SER A 101 -21.03 7.58 18.54
C SER A 101 -22.36 7.86 17.83
N ASP A 102 -23.27 8.51 18.53
CA ASP A 102 -24.51 9.02 17.96
C ASP A 102 -24.24 9.89 16.72
N GLY A 103 -25.12 9.78 15.73
CA GLY A 103 -24.94 10.32 14.39
C GLY A 103 -24.22 9.38 13.40
N TYR A 104 -23.33 8.49 13.85
CA TYR A 104 -22.64 7.54 12.97
C TYR A 104 -23.39 6.21 12.88
N GLY A 105 -23.67 5.76 11.65
CA GLY A 105 -24.40 4.51 11.40
C GLY A 105 -23.59 3.24 11.71
N PHE A 106 -22.27 3.37 11.81
CA PHE A 106 -21.30 2.28 11.85
C PHE A 106 -20.26 2.45 12.96
N GLY A 107 -19.68 1.34 13.43
CA GLY A 107 -18.48 1.35 14.28
C GLY A 107 -17.19 1.50 13.46
N LEU A 108 -17.09 0.80 12.32
CA LEU A 108 -16.01 0.93 11.35
C LEU A 108 -16.54 0.80 9.93
N HIS A 109 -16.19 1.72 9.03
CA HIS A 109 -16.56 1.69 7.61
C HIS A 109 -15.32 1.61 6.72
N LEU A 110 -15.31 0.68 5.76
CA LEU A 110 -14.33 0.59 4.69
C LEU A 110 -15.03 0.89 3.36
N ASP A 111 -14.79 2.08 2.81
CA ASP A 111 -15.46 2.64 1.65
C ASP A 111 -14.49 2.71 0.47
N GLY A 112 -14.56 1.73 -0.43
CA GLY A 112 -13.55 1.56 -1.49
C GLY A 112 -12.14 1.19 -1.01
N ALA A 113 -11.95 0.99 0.31
CA ALA A 113 -10.69 0.71 0.96
C ALA A 113 -10.26 -0.77 0.81
N SER A 114 -9.61 -1.07 -0.31
CA SER A 114 -9.15 -2.42 -0.66
C SER A 114 -7.82 -2.79 0.00
N TYR A 115 -7.52 -4.09 0.07
CA TYR A 115 -6.26 -4.65 0.61
C TYR A 115 -5.97 -4.30 2.08
N TRP A 116 -7.01 -4.18 2.89
CA TRP A 116 -6.87 -4.00 4.35
C TRP A 116 -6.83 -5.30 5.13
N THR A 117 -6.22 -5.26 6.31
CA THR A 117 -6.32 -6.28 7.37
C THR A 117 -6.72 -5.62 8.67
N VAL A 118 -7.90 -5.93 9.18
CA VAL A 118 -8.40 -5.45 10.48
C VAL A 118 -8.34 -6.61 11.47
N ARG A 119 -7.54 -6.50 12.53
CA ARG A 119 -7.26 -7.64 13.42
C ARG A 119 -7.32 -7.34 14.91
N GLY A 120 -7.94 -8.26 15.66
CA GLY A 120 -7.80 -8.39 17.12
C GLY A 120 -8.53 -7.34 17.97
N ILE A 121 -9.09 -6.30 17.36
CA ILE A 121 -9.82 -5.21 18.04
C ILE A 121 -11.24 -5.62 18.48
N THR A 122 -11.92 -4.75 19.23
CA THR A 122 -13.37 -4.85 19.47
C THR A 122 -14.10 -3.67 18.83
N VAL A 123 -15.26 -3.94 18.22
CA VAL A 123 -16.19 -2.93 17.71
C VAL A 123 -17.51 -3.02 18.47
N ASN A 124 -17.98 -1.89 18.97
CA ASN A 124 -19.06 -1.77 19.94
C ASN A 124 -20.13 -0.77 19.48
N GLY A 125 -21.37 -1.23 19.33
CA GLY A 125 -22.51 -0.42 18.91
C GLY A 125 -22.51 -0.04 17.42
N GLY A 126 -23.29 0.99 17.09
CA GLY A 126 -23.65 1.34 15.71
C GLY A 126 -24.88 0.54 15.23
N ARG A 127 -25.46 0.94 14.09
CA ARG A 127 -26.49 0.13 13.41
C ARG A 127 -25.86 -1.05 12.67
N GLN A 128 -24.60 -0.88 12.27
CA GLN A 128 -23.72 -1.87 11.65
C GLN A 128 -22.41 -1.85 12.44
N GLY A 129 -21.87 -3.00 12.83
CA GLY A 129 -20.58 -3.04 13.53
C GLY A 129 -19.45 -2.64 12.59
N ILE A 130 -19.19 -3.50 11.60
CA ILE A 130 -18.25 -3.26 10.50
C ILE A 130 -19.04 -3.24 9.20
N MET A 131 -18.77 -2.25 8.35
CA MET A 131 -19.35 -2.08 7.03
C MET A 131 -18.22 -2.04 5.99
N ILE A 132 -18.36 -2.81 4.91
CA ILE A 132 -17.36 -2.91 3.84
C ILE A 132 -18.10 -2.75 2.52
N GLU A 133 -17.90 -1.63 1.83
CA GLU A 133 -18.52 -1.34 0.54
C GLU A 133 -17.48 -1.00 -0.52
N ARG A 134 -17.70 -1.47 -1.76
CA ARG A 134 -16.83 -1.21 -2.93
C ARG A 134 -15.35 -1.61 -2.79
N ALA A 135 -14.98 -2.33 -1.73
CA ALA A 135 -13.62 -2.77 -1.44
C ALA A 135 -13.39 -4.25 -1.80
N GLU A 136 -12.16 -4.59 -2.17
CA GLU A 136 -11.72 -5.97 -2.43
C GLU A 136 -10.55 -6.39 -1.52
N SER A 137 -10.31 -7.69 -1.41
CA SER A 137 -9.17 -8.26 -0.68
C SER A 137 -9.06 -7.89 0.81
N VAL A 138 -10.13 -7.41 1.45
CA VAL A 138 -10.17 -7.08 2.89
C VAL A 138 -10.17 -8.36 3.73
N THR A 139 -9.36 -8.39 4.80
CA THR A 139 -9.34 -9.44 5.81
C THR A 139 -9.79 -8.88 7.16
N VAL A 140 -10.72 -9.56 7.82
CA VAL A 140 -11.14 -9.28 9.21
C VAL A 140 -10.84 -10.53 10.03
N ASP A 141 -9.93 -10.42 11.00
CA ASP A 141 -9.43 -11.56 11.79
C ASP A 141 -9.52 -11.28 13.29
N SER A 142 -9.92 -12.27 14.10
CA SER A 142 -9.93 -12.17 15.57
C SER A 142 -10.68 -10.94 16.15
N VAL A 143 -11.57 -10.30 15.37
CA VAL A 143 -12.30 -9.09 15.79
C VAL A 143 -13.59 -9.46 16.53
N THR A 144 -13.81 -8.85 17.69
CA THR A 144 -15.09 -8.96 18.42
C THR A 144 -16.04 -7.87 17.94
N VAL A 145 -17.29 -8.22 17.60
CA VAL A 145 -18.35 -7.25 17.29
C VAL A 145 -19.51 -7.47 18.26
N GLN A 146 -19.91 -6.42 18.97
CA GLN A 146 -20.95 -6.49 20.00
C GLN A 146 -21.92 -5.30 19.95
N GLY A 147 -23.15 -5.53 20.41
CA GLY A 147 -24.13 -4.46 20.57
C GLY A 147 -23.75 -3.52 21.71
N GLY A 148 -24.07 -2.23 21.54
CA GLY A 148 -24.03 -1.28 22.66
C GLY A 148 -25.13 -1.59 23.68
N ALA A 149 -24.87 -1.21 24.93
CA ALA A 149 -25.83 -1.27 26.04
C ALA A 149 -26.68 0.01 26.12
#